data_AF-T0KAR8-F1
#
_entry.id   AF-T0KAR8-F1
#
_cell.length_a   1.000
_cell.length_b   1.000
_cell.length_c   1.000
_cell.angle_alpha   90.00
_cell.angle_beta   90.00
_cell.angle_gamma   90.00
#
_symmetry.space_group_name_H-M   'P 1'
#
loop_
_entity.id
_entity.type
_entity.pdbx_description
1 polymer ?
#
loop_
_entity_poly.entity_id
_entity_poly.type
_entity_poly.pdbx_seq_one_letter_code
_entity_poly.pdbx_strand_id
1 'polypeptide(L)'
;MHYSRLFSLFLLVALVVAVPLPMPLDGLFERSTNRKGDGLKNSKTTAKGIQKNIHIQKDELHEVKDVRKAEGTKNFRKEQGELKADIRAGQRQRERNQHTADPSNRKLVNGLNKVEKAQAKEYKQASSLNGGPRDKKTLNKLNHEIHDGINVNKENKKAALRGNDRHGHGH
;
A
#
# COMPACT_ATOMS: atom_id res chain seq x y z
N MET A 1 25.64 32.34 40.14
CA MET A 1 24.18 32.61 40.07
C MET A 1 23.99 34.08 39.80
N HIS A 2 23.55 34.47 38.60
CA HIS A 2 22.90 35.75 38.35
C HIS A 2 21.91 35.55 37.19
N TYR A 3 20.66 35.85 37.47
CA TYR A 3 19.53 35.76 36.56
C TYR A 3 19.52 37.00 35.66
N SER A 4 19.26 36.83 34.37
CA SER A 4 18.85 37.94 33.50
C SER A 4 17.70 37.47 32.64
N ARG A 5 16.50 37.76 33.15
CA ARG A 5 15.22 37.68 32.46
C ARG A 5 15.14 38.87 31.50
N LEU A 6 15.06 38.60 30.21
CA LEU A 6 14.53 39.57 29.25
C LEU A 6 13.17 39.09 28.78
N PHE A 7 12.16 39.77 29.32
CA PHE A 7 10.81 39.85 28.81
C PHE A 7 10.89 40.46 27.39
N SER A 8 10.44 39.75 26.36
CA SER A 8 10.19 40.37 25.06
C SER A 8 8.80 39.98 24.57
N LEU A 9 8.04 41.05 24.41
CA LEU A 9 6.67 41.25 23.99
C LEU A 9 6.28 40.47 22.72
N PHE A 10 5.07 39.93 22.79
CA PHE A 10 4.15 39.52 21.71
C PHE A 10 4.47 39.99 20.29
N LEU A 11 4.50 39.03 19.36
CA LEU A 11 3.95 39.22 18.02
C LEU A 11 3.27 37.90 17.58
N LEU A 12 1.98 37.76 17.89
CA LEU A 12 1.12 36.75 17.30
C LEU A 12 0.80 37.17 15.87
N VAL A 13 1.55 36.67 14.90
CA VAL A 13 1.12 36.70 13.50
C VAL A 13 0.20 35.51 13.27
N ALA A 14 -1.11 35.75 13.40
CA ALA A 14 -2.13 34.84 12.91
C ALA A 14 -2.18 34.96 11.38
N LEU A 15 -1.34 34.20 10.68
CA LEU A 15 -1.46 34.02 9.23
C LEU A 15 -2.62 33.05 8.97
N VAL A 16 -3.82 33.59 8.78
CA VAL A 16 -4.94 32.83 8.19
C VAL A 16 -4.61 32.65 6.70
N VAL A 17 -3.90 31.56 6.38
CA VAL A 17 -3.89 31.06 5.01
C VAL A 17 -5.22 30.37 4.82
N ALA A 18 -6.13 31.06 4.12
CA ALA A 18 -7.31 30.45 3.52
C ALA A 18 -6.80 29.41 2.51
N VAL A 19 -6.59 28.17 2.98
CA VAL A 19 -6.41 27.04 2.08
C VAL A 19 -7.74 26.86 1.35
N PRO A 20 -7.76 26.88 0.00
CA PRO A 20 -8.98 26.58 -0.72
C PRO A 20 -9.49 25.22 -0.24
N LEU A 21 -10.75 25.21 0.24
CA LEU A 21 -11.44 23.97 0.51
C LEU A 21 -11.35 23.11 -0.77
N PRO A 22 -10.97 21.83 -0.68
CA PRO A 22 -11.10 20.95 -1.82
C PRO A 22 -12.57 20.97 -2.23
N MET A 23 -12.84 21.55 -3.41
CA MET A 23 -14.12 21.38 -4.08
C MET A 23 -14.46 19.88 -4.07
N PRO A 24 -15.73 19.50 -3.87
CA PRO A 24 -16.16 18.15 -4.21
C PRO A 24 -15.80 17.94 -5.67
N LEU A 25 -14.80 17.10 -5.92
CA LEU A 25 -14.56 16.50 -7.22
C LEU A 25 -15.71 15.52 -7.45
N ASP A 26 -16.91 16.06 -7.71
CA ASP A 26 -17.88 15.47 -8.63
C ASP A 26 -17.33 15.64 -10.06
N GLY A 27 -16.07 15.23 -10.23
CA GLY A 27 -15.54 14.83 -11.52
C GLY A 27 -16.20 13.51 -11.82
N LEU A 28 -17.38 13.59 -12.43
CA LEU A 28 -18.02 12.56 -13.23
C LEU A 28 -16.92 11.81 -13.98
N PHE A 29 -16.46 10.69 -13.43
CA PHE A 29 -15.96 9.60 -14.24
C PHE A 29 -17.19 9.07 -14.99
N GLU A 30 -17.54 9.75 -16.06
CA GLU A 30 -18.50 9.29 -17.05
C GLU A 30 -17.84 8.15 -17.83
N ARG A 31 -17.61 7.04 -17.13
CA ARG A 31 -17.26 5.77 -17.75
C ARG A 31 -18.58 5.10 -18.11
N SER A 32 -19.06 5.44 -19.30
CA SER A 32 -20.04 4.70 -20.12
C SER A 32 -20.63 3.48 -19.39
N THR A 33 -21.79 3.68 -18.78
CA THR A 33 -22.66 2.63 -18.24
C THR A 33 -23.27 1.85 -19.39
N ASN A 34 -22.49 1.07 -20.11
CA ASN A 34 -23.01 0.17 -21.14
C ASN A 34 -22.10 -1.03 -21.28
N ARG A 35 -22.33 -2.03 -20.41
CA ARG A 35 -22.43 -3.47 -20.74
C ARG A 35 -22.49 -4.27 -19.44
N LYS A 36 -23.64 -4.90 -19.19
CA LYS A 36 -23.87 -5.91 -18.14
C LYS A 36 -22.87 -7.11 -18.14
N GLY A 37 -21.89 -7.13 -19.06
CA GLY A 37 -20.82 -8.14 -19.14
C GLY A 37 -19.41 -7.66 -18.72
N ASP A 38 -19.17 -6.37 -18.51
CA ASP A 38 -17.82 -5.84 -18.23
C ASP A 38 -17.44 -5.89 -16.74
N GLY A 39 -18.43 -5.80 -15.84
CA GLY A 39 -18.20 -5.97 -14.40
C GLY A 39 -17.65 -7.36 -14.02
N LEU A 40 -18.14 -8.41 -14.67
CA LEU A 40 -17.70 -9.80 -14.49
C LEU A 40 -16.25 -10.03 -15.01
N LYS A 41 -15.88 -9.37 -16.12
CA LYS A 41 -14.52 -9.45 -16.67
C LYS A 41 -13.53 -8.67 -15.82
N ASN A 42 -13.94 -7.50 -15.32
CA ASN A 42 -13.11 -6.65 -14.45
C ASN A 42 -12.92 -7.26 -13.06
N SER A 43 -13.93 -7.96 -12.50
CA SER A 43 -13.83 -8.65 -11.22
C SER A 43 -12.83 -9.81 -11.23
N LYS A 44 -12.91 -10.69 -12.25
CA LYS A 44 -11.95 -11.79 -12.45
C LYS A 44 -10.53 -11.29 -12.73
N THR A 45 -10.40 -10.22 -13.51
CA THR A 45 -9.09 -9.61 -13.83
C THR A 45 -8.46 -9.01 -12.57
N THR A 46 -9.23 -8.25 -11.80
CA THR A 46 -8.76 -7.68 -10.52
C THR A 46 -8.42 -8.77 -9.52
N ALA A 47 -9.22 -9.83 -9.40
CA ALA A 47 -8.92 -10.98 -8.53
C ALA A 47 -7.62 -11.71 -8.94
N LYS A 48 -7.35 -11.86 -10.24
CA LYS A 48 -6.08 -12.41 -10.74
C LYS A 48 -4.90 -11.49 -10.42
N GLY A 49 -5.06 -10.17 -10.59
CA GLY A 49 -4.05 -9.19 -10.21
C GLY A 49 -3.74 -9.17 -8.71
N ILE A 50 -4.77 -9.30 -7.86
CA ILE A 50 -4.61 -9.43 -6.41
C ILE A 50 -3.91 -10.75 -6.05
N GLN A 51 -4.21 -11.85 -6.76
CA GLN A 51 -3.49 -13.11 -6.59
C GLN A 51 -2.00 -12.97 -6.91
N LYS A 52 -1.64 -12.21 -7.95
CA LYS A 52 -0.24 -11.88 -8.24
C LYS A 52 0.41 -11.10 -7.10
N ASN A 53 -0.28 -10.11 -6.52
CA ASN A 53 0.24 -9.43 -5.33
C ASN A 53 0.46 -10.38 -4.15
N ILE A 54 -0.44 -11.33 -3.90
CA ILE A 54 -0.25 -12.32 -2.84
C ILE A 54 1.00 -13.16 -3.10
N HIS A 55 1.29 -13.52 -4.36
CA HIS A 55 2.49 -14.27 -4.71
C HIS A 55 3.75 -13.45 -4.46
N ILE A 56 3.81 -12.22 -4.98
CA ILE A 56 4.93 -11.30 -4.77
C ILE A 56 5.20 -11.12 -3.27
N GLN A 57 4.16 -10.90 -2.46
CA GLN A 57 4.36 -10.76 -1.01
C GLN A 57 4.85 -12.03 -0.31
N LYS A 58 4.59 -13.21 -0.87
CA LYS A 58 5.23 -14.44 -0.34
C LYS A 58 6.70 -14.44 -0.67
N ASP A 59 7.07 -14.04 -1.88
CA ASP A 59 8.47 -13.91 -2.31
C ASP A 59 9.18 -12.86 -1.43
N GLU A 60 8.56 -11.70 -1.17
CA GLU A 60 9.03 -10.68 -0.23
C GLU A 60 9.30 -11.26 1.19
N LEU A 61 8.47 -12.20 1.68
CA LEU A 61 8.72 -12.87 2.98
C LEU A 61 9.92 -13.81 2.94
N HIS A 62 10.20 -14.43 1.80
CA HIS A 62 11.41 -15.23 1.61
C HIS A 62 12.64 -14.31 1.58
N GLU A 63 12.58 -13.22 0.82
CA GLU A 63 13.66 -12.24 0.70
C GLU A 63 13.97 -11.54 2.02
N VAL A 64 12.98 -11.22 2.86
CA VAL A 64 13.24 -10.70 4.22
C VAL A 64 14.07 -11.68 5.04
N LYS A 65 13.87 -12.99 4.87
CA LYS A 65 14.70 -14.00 5.56
C LYS A 65 16.11 -14.06 4.98
N ASP A 66 16.26 -13.87 3.67
CA ASP A 66 17.56 -13.92 3.00
C ASP A 66 18.38 -12.66 3.32
N VAL A 67 17.77 -11.48 3.34
CA VAL A 67 18.37 -10.24 3.88
C VAL A 67 18.86 -10.45 5.31
N ARG A 68 18.04 -11.10 6.16
CA ARG A 68 18.42 -11.40 7.55
C ARG A 68 19.62 -12.34 7.63
N LYS A 69 19.70 -13.36 6.77
CA LYS A 69 20.88 -14.27 6.72
C LYS A 69 22.13 -13.58 6.19
N ALA A 70 21.95 -12.58 5.33
CA ALA A 70 23.04 -11.86 4.70
C ALA A 70 23.59 -10.71 5.56
N GLU A 71 23.01 -10.42 6.73
CA GLU A 71 23.54 -9.44 7.71
C GLU A 71 25.03 -9.69 7.98
N GLY A 72 25.83 -8.62 7.97
CA GLY A 72 27.29 -8.70 8.15
C GLY A 72 28.06 -9.36 7.00
N THR A 73 27.41 -9.80 5.92
CA THR A 73 28.06 -10.41 4.76
C THR A 73 28.14 -9.46 3.57
N LYS A 74 29.02 -9.77 2.60
CA LYS A 74 29.09 -9.04 1.32
C LYS A 74 27.81 -9.12 0.48
N ASN A 75 26.95 -10.11 0.75
CA ASN A 75 25.72 -10.33 0.00
C ASN A 75 24.57 -9.42 0.46
N PHE A 76 24.70 -8.75 1.62
CA PHE A 76 23.63 -7.95 2.20
C PHE A 76 22.98 -6.97 1.20
N ARG A 77 23.81 -6.21 0.46
CA ARG A 77 23.31 -5.21 -0.50
C ARG A 77 22.57 -5.83 -1.69
N LYS A 78 22.96 -7.04 -2.11
CA LYS A 78 22.27 -7.78 -3.17
C LYS A 78 20.87 -8.17 -2.69
N GLU A 79 20.78 -8.88 -1.56
CA GLU A 79 19.51 -9.36 -1.01
C GLU A 79 18.58 -8.18 -0.66
N GLN A 80 19.13 -7.08 -0.13
CA GLN A 80 18.37 -5.84 0.10
C GLN A 80 17.83 -5.24 -1.21
N GLY A 81 18.62 -5.31 -2.28
CA GLY A 81 18.23 -4.84 -3.61
C GLY A 81 17.08 -5.64 -4.19
N GLU A 82 17.12 -6.96 -4.05
CA GLU A 82 16.06 -7.90 -4.48
C GLU A 82 14.76 -7.61 -3.72
N LEU A 83 14.81 -7.58 -2.38
CA LEU A 83 13.65 -7.21 -1.56
C LEU A 83 13.00 -5.88 -1.98
N LYS A 84 13.81 -4.86 -2.27
CA LYS A 84 13.30 -3.55 -2.72
C LYS A 84 12.69 -3.62 -4.12
N ALA A 85 13.23 -4.44 -5.00
CA ALA A 85 12.74 -4.60 -6.36
C ALA A 85 11.36 -5.26 -6.35
N ASP A 86 11.18 -6.28 -5.52
CA ASP A 86 9.92 -7.02 -5.38
C ASP A 86 8.84 -6.22 -4.67
N ILE A 87 9.17 -5.48 -3.60
CA ILE A 87 8.25 -4.49 -3.01
C ILE A 87 7.75 -3.50 -4.07
N ARG A 88 8.64 -3.01 -4.94
CA ARG A 88 8.26 -2.09 -6.04
C ARG A 88 7.43 -2.80 -7.11
N ALA A 89 7.68 -4.07 -7.41
CA ALA A 89 6.84 -4.86 -8.30
C ALA A 89 5.43 -5.04 -7.72
N GLY A 90 5.34 -5.29 -6.41
CA GLY A 90 4.10 -5.33 -5.65
C GLY A 90 3.31 -4.02 -5.79
N GLN A 91 3.97 -2.88 -5.60
CA GLN A 91 3.35 -1.56 -5.70
C GLN A 91 2.73 -1.32 -7.08
N ARG A 92 3.50 -1.57 -8.15
CA ARG A 92 3.02 -1.45 -9.53
C ARG A 92 1.84 -2.36 -9.84
N GLN A 93 1.86 -3.59 -9.31
CA GLN A 93 0.75 -4.51 -9.51
C GLN A 93 -0.52 -4.07 -8.75
N ARG A 94 -0.39 -3.43 -7.58
CA ARG A 94 -1.54 -2.87 -6.85
C ARG A 94 -2.15 -1.68 -7.56
N GLU A 95 -1.31 -0.78 -8.08
CA GLU A 95 -1.76 0.34 -8.91
C GLU A 95 -2.59 -0.15 -10.12
N ARG A 96 -2.11 -1.21 -10.79
CA ARG A 96 -2.89 -1.87 -11.86
C ARG A 96 -4.22 -2.42 -11.34
N ASN A 97 -4.25 -3.03 -10.16
CA ASN A 97 -5.49 -3.55 -9.57
C ASN A 97 -6.47 -2.43 -9.24
N GLN A 98 -5.99 -1.27 -8.77
CA GLN A 98 -6.83 -0.08 -8.53
C GLN A 98 -7.49 0.39 -9.83
N HIS A 99 -6.73 0.41 -10.93
CA HIS A 99 -7.24 0.82 -12.24
C HIS A 99 -8.33 -0.12 -12.80
N THR A 100 -8.27 -1.41 -12.47
CA THR A 100 -9.26 -2.41 -12.93
C THR A 100 -10.37 -2.66 -11.92
N ALA A 101 -10.24 -2.17 -10.68
CA ALA A 101 -11.22 -2.37 -9.64
C ALA A 101 -12.52 -1.62 -9.98
N ASP A 102 -13.65 -2.24 -9.64
CA ASP A 102 -14.94 -1.57 -9.69
C ASP A 102 -15.00 -0.49 -8.60
N PRO A 103 -15.12 0.81 -8.95
CA PRO A 103 -15.13 1.90 -7.97
C PRO A 103 -16.34 1.83 -7.04
N SER A 104 -17.44 1.18 -7.45
CA SER A 104 -18.61 0.97 -6.61
C SER A 104 -18.38 -0.07 -5.51
N ASN A 105 -17.37 -0.94 -5.67
CA ASN A 105 -16.98 -1.92 -4.67
C ASN A 105 -16.13 -1.27 -3.57
N ARG A 106 -16.76 -0.48 -2.70
CA ARG A 106 -16.09 0.28 -1.63
C ARG A 106 -15.22 -0.59 -0.73
N LYS A 107 -15.60 -1.84 -0.47
CA LYS A 107 -14.79 -2.78 0.34
C LYS A 107 -13.46 -3.09 -0.37
N LEU A 108 -13.51 -3.38 -1.67
CA LEU A 108 -12.31 -3.63 -2.47
C LEU A 108 -11.44 -2.39 -2.57
N VAL A 109 -12.00 -1.24 -2.94
CA VAL A 109 -11.26 0.03 -3.09
C VAL A 109 -10.57 0.42 -1.78
N ASN A 110 -11.28 0.38 -0.66
CA ASN A 110 -10.70 0.68 0.66
C ASN A 110 -9.57 -0.29 1.02
N GLY A 111 -9.76 -1.57 0.71
CA GLY A 111 -8.76 -2.60 0.95
C GLY A 111 -7.51 -2.44 0.08
N LEU A 112 -7.67 -2.03 -1.19
CA LEU A 112 -6.55 -1.73 -2.10
C LEU A 112 -5.78 -0.48 -1.65
N ASN A 113 -6.48 0.58 -1.23
CA ASN A 113 -5.87 1.79 -0.66
C ASN A 113 -5.07 1.50 0.61
N LYS A 114 -5.56 0.60 1.46
CA LYS A 114 -4.87 0.21 2.71
C LYS A 114 -3.52 -0.44 2.41
N VAL A 115 -3.49 -1.38 1.47
CA VAL A 115 -2.25 -2.11 1.13
C VAL A 115 -1.25 -1.24 0.36
N GLU A 116 -1.72 -0.31 -0.46
CA GLU A 116 -0.87 0.66 -1.15
C GLU A 116 -0.08 1.54 -0.16
N LYS A 117 -0.76 2.10 0.85
CA LYS A 117 -0.12 2.90 1.91
C LYS A 117 0.88 2.08 2.72
N ALA A 118 0.59 0.79 2.96
CA ALA A 118 1.50 -0.11 3.65
C ALA A 118 2.79 -0.33 2.85
N GLN A 119 2.70 -0.58 1.54
CA GLN A 119 3.89 -0.87 0.74
C GLN A 119 4.85 0.33 0.58
N ALA A 120 4.34 1.57 0.61
CA ALA A 120 5.20 2.75 0.64
C ALA A 120 6.06 2.79 1.91
N LYS A 121 5.51 2.33 3.04
CA LYS A 121 6.21 2.21 4.32
C LYS A 121 7.23 1.06 4.28
N GLU A 122 6.83 -0.10 3.77
CA GLU A 122 7.68 -1.28 3.60
C GLU A 122 8.92 -0.93 2.76
N TYR A 123 8.74 -0.23 1.63
CA TYR A 123 9.86 0.20 0.78
C TYR A 123 10.84 1.12 1.52
N LYS A 124 10.34 2.07 2.32
CA LYS A 124 11.18 2.95 3.14
C LYS A 124 11.94 2.15 4.20
N GLN A 125 11.29 1.20 4.85
CA GLN A 125 11.93 0.33 5.84
C GLN A 125 13.01 -0.53 5.20
N ALA A 126 12.73 -1.20 4.08
CA ALA A 126 13.71 -2.00 3.34
C ALA A 126 14.90 -1.14 2.86
N SER A 127 14.64 0.10 2.45
CA SER A 127 15.68 1.06 2.05
C SER A 127 16.53 1.57 3.21
N SER A 128 16.01 1.54 4.44
CA SER A 128 16.71 2.01 5.64
C SER A 128 17.70 0.99 6.21
N LEU A 129 17.62 -0.27 5.77
CA LEU A 129 18.49 -1.33 6.26
C LEU A 129 19.95 -1.05 5.87
N ASN A 130 20.86 -1.29 6.80
CA ASN A 130 22.30 -1.02 6.68
C ASN A 130 23.17 -2.28 6.76
N GLY A 131 22.61 -3.44 7.09
CA GLY A 131 23.30 -4.72 7.17
C GLY A 131 23.89 -5.03 8.54
N GLY A 132 23.53 -4.25 9.56
CA GLY A 132 23.98 -4.42 10.93
C GLY A 132 22.90 -4.91 11.89
N PRO A 133 23.27 -5.30 13.12
CA PRO A 133 22.36 -5.92 14.09
C PRO A 133 21.13 -5.07 14.47
N ARG A 134 21.18 -3.76 14.25
CA ARG A 134 20.05 -2.83 14.50
C ARG A 134 18.88 -3.08 13.56
N ASP A 135 19.12 -3.72 12.42
CA ASP A 135 18.11 -4.00 11.39
C ASP A 135 17.13 -5.09 11.80
N LYS A 136 17.48 -5.96 12.75
CA LYS A 136 16.64 -7.06 13.23
C LYS A 136 15.21 -6.62 13.60
N LYS A 137 15.07 -5.47 14.26
CA LYS A 137 13.76 -4.90 14.63
C LYS A 137 12.97 -4.48 13.39
N THR A 138 13.65 -3.85 12.42
CA THR A 138 13.05 -3.41 11.16
C THR A 138 12.64 -4.60 10.29
N LEU A 139 13.47 -5.64 10.18
CA LEU A 139 13.19 -6.87 9.44
C LEU A 139 12.02 -7.66 10.05
N ASN A 140 11.97 -7.79 11.38
CA ASN A 140 10.82 -8.42 12.05
C ASN A 140 9.52 -7.65 11.80
N LYS A 141 9.59 -6.32 11.80
CA LYS A 141 8.44 -5.46 11.50
C LYS A 141 8.01 -5.59 10.05
N LEU A 142 8.94 -5.57 9.10
CA LEU A 142 8.69 -5.83 7.68
C LEU A 142 7.99 -7.17 7.47
N ASN A 143 8.51 -8.24 8.09
CA ASN A 143 7.90 -9.57 8.00
C ASN A 143 6.43 -9.59 8.48
N HIS A 144 6.13 -8.88 9.57
CA HIS A 144 4.76 -8.76 10.08
C HIS A 144 3.87 -7.95 9.12
N GLU A 145 4.34 -6.79 8.67
CA GLU A 145 3.57 -5.89 7.80
C GLU A 145 3.26 -6.54 6.44
N ILE A 146 4.22 -7.26 5.85
CA ILE A 146 4.02 -8.03 4.62
C ILE A 146 2.96 -9.12 4.84
N HIS A 147 3.04 -9.85 5.96
CA HIS A 147 2.06 -10.89 6.30
C HIS A 147 0.63 -10.31 6.47
N ASP A 148 0.51 -9.16 7.12
CA ASP A 148 -0.76 -8.44 7.22
C ASP A 148 -1.27 -7.99 5.86
N GLY A 149 -0.38 -7.49 4.99
CA GLY A 149 -0.70 -7.13 3.63
C GLY A 149 -1.23 -8.31 2.80
N ILE A 150 -0.67 -9.52 3.00
CA ILE A 150 -1.18 -10.76 2.39
C ILE A 150 -2.61 -11.03 2.86
N ASN A 151 -2.89 -10.88 4.16
CA ASN A 151 -4.21 -11.13 4.70
C ASN A 151 -5.25 -10.12 4.17
N VAL A 152 -4.89 -8.85 4.08
CA VAL A 152 -5.75 -7.84 3.43
C VAL A 152 -5.98 -8.18 1.96
N ASN A 153 -4.95 -8.61 1.23
CA ASN A 153 -5.11 -9.03 -0.16
C ASN A 153 -6.00 -10.27 -0.33
N LYS A 154 -5.95 -11.24 0.58
CA LYS A 154 -6.88 -12.38 0.56
C LYS A 154 -8.33 -11.92 0.69
N GLU A 155 -8.59 -10.95 1.57
CA GLU A 155 -9.92 -10.35 1.73
C GLU A 155 -10.32 -9.50 0.51
N ASN A 156 -9.40 -8.76 -0.08
CA ASN A 156 -9.63 -8.01 -1.33
C ASN A 156 -9.97 -8.94 -2.48
N LYS A 157 -9.29 -10.09 -2.60
CA LYS A 157 -9.59 -11.10 -3.61
C LYS A 157 -11.01 -11.62 -3.45
N LYS A 158 -11.43 -11.94 -2.21
CA LYS A 158 -12.82 -12.34 -1.92
C LYS A 158 -13.79 -11.23 -2.29
N ALA A 159 -13.49 -9.97 -1.95
CA ALA A 159 -14.34 -8.83 -2.27
C ALA A 159 -14.46 -8.57 -3.78
N ALA A 160 -13.36 -8.74 -4.53
CA ALA A 160 -13.37 -8.65 -5.98
C ALA A 160 -14.28 -9.72 -6.59
N LEU A 161 -14.23 -10.96 -6.08
CA LEU A 161 -15.11 -12.04 -6.54
C LEU A 161 -16.58 -11.88 -6.11
N ARG A 162 -16.85 -11.33 -4.92
CA ARG A 162 -18.23 -11.13 -4.39
C ARG A 162 -18.95 -9.91 -4.95
N GLY A 163 -18.24 -8.90 -5.46
CA GLY A 163 -18.88 -7.81 -6.23
C GLY A 163 -19.70 -8.33 -7.41
N ASN A 164 -19.46 -9.59 -7.80
CA ASN A 164 -20.17 -10.31 -8.83
C ASN A 164 -21.55 -10.86 -8.42
N ASP A 165 -21.80 -11.06 -7.11
CA ASP A 165 -23.01 -11.73 -6.62
C ASP A 165 -24.19 -10.76 -6.43
N ARG A 166 -23.93 -9.45 -6.31
CA ARG A 166 -24.96 -8.42 -6.07
C ARG A 166 -25.63 -7.88 -7.34
N HIS A 167 -25.32 -8.44 -8.51
CA HIS A 167 -26.01 -8.12 -9.77
C HIS A 167 -26.88 -9.28 -10.30
N GLY A 168 -27.06 -10.35 -9.51
CA GLY A 168 -27.79 -11.57 -9.92
C GLY A 168 -29.22 -11.72 -9.40
N HIS A 169 -29.76 -10.80 -8.58
CA HIS A 169 -31.14 -10.89 -8.08
C HIS A 169 -31.92 -9.64 -8.48
N GLY A 170 -32.55 -9.72 -9.64
CA GLY A 170 -33.43 -8.69 -10.19
C GLY A 170 -34.11 -9.21 -11.44
N HIS A 171 -34.80 -10.34 -11.31
CA HIS A 171 -35.87 -10.79 -12.19
C HIS A 171 -36.94 -11.43 -11.32
#